data_AF-A0A5C4YBA8-F1
#
_entry.id   AF-A0A5C4YBA8-F1
#
_cell.length_a   1.000
_cell.length_b   1.000
_cell.length_c   1.000
_cell.angle_alpha   90.00
_cell.angle_beta   90.00
_cell.angle_gamma   90.00
#
_symmetry.space_group_name_H-M   'P 1'
#
loop_
_entity.id
_entity.type
_entity.pdbx_description
1 polymer ?
#
loop_
_entity_poly.entity_id
_entity_poly.type
_entity_poly.pdbx_seq_one_letter_code
_entity_poly.pdbx_strand_id
1 'polypeptide(L)' 'MKTIDKNEIRKILASRFEKDLHTKLCDLPLPCCLKDIYKAANRIKEAIDKNEKIAIVGDYDVDGIISCVIMAEF' A
#
# COMPACT_ATOMS: atom_id res chain seq x y z
N MET A 1 -34.73 5.20 -13.97
CA MET A 1 -33.32 4.80 -13.74
C MET A 1 -32.73 4.45 -15.10
N LYS A 2 -31.59 5.02 -15.48
CA LYS A 2 -30.94 4.70 -16.76
C LYS A 2 -30.16 3.40 -16.60
N THR A 3 -30.56 2.35 -17.31
CA THR A 3 -29.86 1.07 -17.29
C THR A 3 -28.59 1.19 -18.12
N ILE A 4 -27.44 0.90 -17.52
CA ILE A 4 -26.13 0.97 -18.17
C ILE A 4 -25.74 -0.46 -18.58
N ASP A 5 -25.31 -0.66 -19.83
CA ASP A 5 -24.83 -1.96 -20.28
C ASP A 5 -23.36 -2.20 -19.92
N LYS A 6 -22.87 -3.44 -20.08
CA LYS A 6 -21.48 -3.81 -19.74
C LYS A 6 -20.44 -3.00 -20.51
N ASN A 7 -20.72 -2.60 -21.74
CA ASN A 7 -19.78 -1.84 -22.57
C ASN A 7 -19.70 -0.38 -22.10
N GLU A 8 -20.83 0.20 -21.74
CA GLU A 8 -20.91 1.54 -21.18
C GLU A 8 -20.23 1.60 -19.79
N ILE A 9 -20.39 0.57 -18.94
CA ILE A 9 -19.64 0.44 -17.68
C ILE A 9 -18.13 0.40 -17.93
N ARG A 10 -17.67 -0.43 -18.87
CA ARG A 10 -16.23 -0.50 -19.21
C ARG A 10 -15.69 0.83 -19.70
N LYS A 11 -16.45 1.55 -20.53
CA LYS A 11 -16.05 2.87 -21.03
C LYS A 11 -15.89 3.88 -19.89
N ILE A 12 -16.84 3.90 -18.94
CA ILE A 12 -16.78 4.77 -17.76
C ILE A 12 -15.57 4.43 -16.89
N LEU A 13 -15.34 3.15 -16.60
CA LEU A 13 -14.20 2.72 -15.79
C LEU A 13 -12.88 3.07 -16.48
N ALA A 14 -12.72 2.78 -17.78
CA ALA A 14 -11.52 3.12 -18.53
C ALA A 14 -11.23 4.63 -18.51
N SER A 15 -12.26 5.48 -18.66
CA SER A 15 -12.08 6.94 -18.62
C SER A 15 -11.64 7.48 -17.25
N ARG A 16 -11.91 6.76 -16.15
CA ARG A 16 -11.51 7.20 -14.80
C ARG A 16 -10.01 7.12 -14.59
N PHE A 17 -9.35 6.18 -15.25
CA PHE A 17 -7.92 5.90 -15.09
C PHE A 17 -7.08 6.44 -16.26
N GLU A 18 -7.67 7.17 -17.22
CA GLU A 18 -7.00 7.63 -18.44
C GLU A 18 -5.77 8.50 -18.16
N LYS A 19 -5.74 9.19 -17.01
CA LYS A 19 -4.65 10.08 -16.59
C LYS A 19 -3.78 9.51 -15.47
N ASP A 20 -4.05 8.28 -15.04
CA ASP A 20 -3.31 7.66 -13.95
C ASP A 20 -1.96 7.16 -14.44
N LEU A 21 -0.92 7.49 -13.68
CA LEU A 21 0.47 7.16 -14.02
C LEU A 21 0.82 5.70 -13.72
N HIS A 22 0.13 5.09 -12.77
CA HIS A 22 0.45 3.76 -12.25
C HIS A 22 -0.82 2.90 -12.29
N THR A 23 -0.96 2.08 -13.34
CA THR A 23 -2.16 1.25 -13.54
C THR A 23 -1.88 -0.23 -13.30
N LYS A 24 -0.60 -0.61 -13.23
CA LYS A 24 -0.14 -1.95 -12.89
C LYS A 24 0.73 -1.91 -11.64
N LEU A 25 0.81 -3.05 -10.97
CA LEU A 25 1.65 -3.19 -9.78
C LEU A 25 3.13 -2.94 -10.09
N CYS A 26 3.60 -3.36 -11.27
CA CYS A 26 4.98 -3.10 -11.72
C CYS A 26 5.27 -1.62 -12.02
N ASP A 27 4.23 -0.79 -12.13
CA ASP A 27 4.39 0.64 -12.36
C ASP A 27 4.64 1.39 -11.05
N LEU A 28 4.42 0.75 -9.89
CA LEU A 28 4.62 1.38 -8.59
C LEU A 28 6.08 1.86 -8.45
N PRO A 29 6.29 3.05 -7.86
CA PRO A 29 7.63 3.53 -7.59
C PRO A 29 8.36 2.57 -6.66
N LEU A 30 9.69 2.50 -6.82
CA LEU A 30 10.54 1.77 -5.89
C LEU A 30 10.34 2.31 -4.47
N PRO A 31 10.48 1.48 -3.42
CA PRO A 31 10.34 1.94 -2.05
C PRO A 31 11.20 3.17 -1.74
N CYS A 32 12.38 3.28 -2.36
CA CYS A 32 13.28 4.42 -2.20
C CYS A 32 12.68 5.79 -2.51
N CYS A 33 11.57 5.84 -3.25
CA CYS A 33 10.80 7.06 -3.49
C CYS A 33 10.06 7.55 -2.24
N LEU A 34 9.82 6.68 -1.26
CA LEU A 34 9.30 7.04 0.06
C LEU A 34 10.44 7.58 0.92
N LYS A 35 10.26 8.81 1.40
CA LYS A 35 11.21 9.49 2.26
C LYS A 35 11.57 8.60 3.46
N ASP A 36 12.87 8.42 3.68
CA ASP A 36 13.46 7.69 4.81
C ASP A 36 13.09 6.19 4.92
N ILE A 37 12.51 5.56 3.89
CA ILE A 37 12.07 4.15 3.99
C ILE A 37 13.21 3.19 4.33
N TYR A 38 14.40 3.40 3.75
CA TYR A 38 15.54 2.51 4.00
C TYR A 38 16.12 2.72 5.40
N LYS A 39 16.03 3.94 5.91
CA LYS A 39 16.41 4.24 7.30
C LYS A 39 15.48 3.52 8.26
N ALA A 40 14.17 3.53 8.00
CA ALA A 40 13.18 2.80 8.80
C ALA A 40 13.41 1.28 8.73
N ALA A 41 13.58 0.72 7.52
CA ALA A 41 13.85 -0.70 7.31
C ALA A 41 15.12 -1.16 8.04
N ASN A 42 16.21 -0.39 7.95
CA ASN A 42 17.45 -0.70 8.66
C ASN A 42 17.27 -0.63 10.19
N ARG A 43 16.52 0.35 10.71
CA ARG A 43 16.25 0.45 12.15
C ARG A 43 15.47 -0.76 12.67
N ILE A 44 14.48 -1.23 11.91
CA ILE A 44 13.69 -2.42 12.27
C ILE A 44 14.58 -3.65 12.24
N LYS A 45 15.38 -3.83 11.17
CA LYS A 45 16.36 -4.92 11.07
C LYS A 45 17.29 -4.95 12.28
N GLU A 46 17.88 -3.81 12.65
CA GLU A 46 18.76 -3.73 13.81
C GLU A 46 18.06 -4.08 15.13
N ALA A 47 16.77 -3.73 15.26
CA ALA A 47 15.97 -4.09 16.45
C ALA A 47 15.81 -5.62 16.55
N ILE A 48 15.52 -6.26 15.42
CA ILE A 48 15.38 -7.72 15.31
C ILE A 48 16.72 -8.40 15.65
N ASP A 49 17.82 -7.96 15.02
CA ASP A 49 19.17 -8.51 15.24
C ASP A 49 19.61 -8.39 16.71
N LYS A 50 19.18 -7.34 17.42
CA LYS A 50 19.47 -7.08 18.84
C LYS A 50 18.44 -7.66 19.80
N ASN A 51 17.42 -8.36 19.29
CA ASN A 51 16.30 -8.88 20.09
C ASN A 51 15.61 -7.81 20.94
N GLU A 52 15.47 -6.60 20.40
CA GLU A 52 14.74 -5.50 21.01
C GLU A 52 13.23 -5.75 20.92
N LYS A 53 12.48 -5.28 21.91
CA LYS A 53 11.01 -5.31 21.83
C LYS A 53 10.53 -4.28 20.81
N ILE A 54 9.75 -4.72 19.83
CA ILE A 54 9.13 -3.86 18.82
C ILE A 54 7.65 -3.72 19.15
N ALA A 55 7.18 -2.49 19.30
CA ALA A 55 5.76 -2.19 19.45
C ALA A 55 5.20 -1.76 18.09
N ILE A 56 4.15 -2.45 17.62
CA ILE A 56 3.43 -2.11 16.40
C ILE A 56 2.15 -1.38 16.80
N VAL A 57 1.99 -0.15 16.32
CA VAL A 57 0.82 0.71 16.61
C VAL A 57 0.26 1.17 15.27
N GLY A 58 -1.02 0.90 15.04
CA GLY A 58 -1.77 1.35 13.86
C GLY A 58 -2.95 2.21 14.25
N ASP A 59 -3.64 2.74 13.24
CA ASP A 59 -4.93 3.38 13.42
C ASP A 59 -6.06 2.34 13.49
N TYR A 60 -7.25 2.77 13.90
CA TYR A 60 -8.41 1.90 14.13
C TYR A 60 -9.14 1.49 12.85
N ASP A 61 -8.80 2.10 11.71
CA ASP A 61 -9.39 1.77 10.43
C ASP A 61 -8.88 0.45 9.85
N VAL A 62 -9.57 -0.02 8.81
CA VAL A 62 -9.30 -1.34 8.23
C VAL A 62 -7.87 -1.40 7.67
N ASP A 63 -7.41 -0.34 7.02
CA ASP A 63 -6.05 -0.25 6.48
C ASP A 63 -4.98 -0.19 7.58
N GLY A 64 -5.22 0.52 8.68
CA GLY A 64 -4.34 0.55 9.85
C GLY A 64 -4.19 -0.83 10.49
N ILE A 65 -5.29 -1.52 10.76
CA ILE A 65 -5.28 -2.86 11.37
C ILE A 65 -4.60 -3.88 10.45
N ILE A 66 -4.93 -3.90 9.15
CA ILE A 66 -4.30 -4.82 8.20
C ILE A 66 -2.80 -4.56 8.08
N SER A 67 -2.37 -3.29 8.10
CA SER A 67 -0.95 -2.95 8.10
C SER A 67 -0.22 -3.47 9.33
N CYS A 68 -0.84 -3.39 10.52
CA CYS A 68 -0.27 -3.98 11.74
C CYS A 68 -0.10 -5.48 11.67
N VAL A 69 -1.10 -6.20 11.13
CA VAL A 69 -1.04 -7.65 10.98
C VAL A 69 0.09 -8.05 10.03
N ILE A 70 0.21 -7.38 8.88
CA ILE A 70 1.31 -7.63 7.93
C ILE A 70 2.67 -7.42 8.61
N MET A 71 2.83 -6.35 9.40
CA MET A 71 4.08 -6.06 10.11
C MET A 71 4.40 -7.03 11.24
N ALA A 72 3.40 -7.72 11.81
CA ALA A 72 3.58 -8.62 12.95
C ALA A 72 3.84 -10.07 12.50
N GLU A 73 3.26 -10.49 11.38
CA GLU A 73 3.34 -11.87 10.87
C GLU A 73 4.59 -12.15 10.02
N PHE A 74 5.12 -11.14 9.33
CA PHE A 74 6.28 -11.25 8.42
C PHE A 74 7.57 -10.70 9.05
#